data_AF-A0A8H8CQI0-F1
#
_entry.id   AF-A0A8H8CQI0-F1
#
_cell.length_a   1.000
_cell.length_b   1.000
_cell.length_c   1.000
_cell.angle_alpha   90.00
_cell.angle_beta   90.00
_cell.angle_gamma   90.00
#
_symmetry.space_group_name_H-M   'P 1'
#
loop_
_entity.id
_entity.type
_entity.pdbx_description
1 polymer ?
#
loop_
_entity_poly.entity_id
_entity_poly.type
_entity_poly.pdbx_seq_one_letter_code
_entity_poly.pdbx_strand_id
1 'polypeptide(L)'
;MSSHQEFIPANETYSSSFNKGDLALPPKKRLIVVTCMDARIEPLSQIGLDLGDAHIIRNAGGSAREALRSIVVSQRLLATNQIAVFRHTDCGMLTFTNEQLREQVIAASPGNAAIAEAVNAIDFLPIPSLEENVKADVQFLKENPLVFEATTLTGWIYDVHTGKVCKNVFR
;
A
#
# COMPACT_ATOMS: atom_id res chain seq x y z
N MET A 1 12.60 10.22 24.34
CA MET A 1 13.45 9.15 23.78
C MET A 1 13.02 8.93 22.34
N SER A 2 13.95 8.73 21.43
CA SER A 2 13.60 8.54 20.02
C SER A 2 13.24 7.07 19.81
N SER A 3 12.18 6.78 19.05
CA SER A 3 11.63 5.43 18.91
C SER A 3 12.65 4.38 18.41
N HIS A 4 13.71 4.80 17.71
CA HIS A 4 14.75 3.89 17.20
C HIS A 4 15.55 3.16 18.29
N GLN A 5 15.54 3.68 19.52
CA GLN A 5 16.25 3.07 20.65
C GLN A 5 15.63 1.73 21.05
N GLU A 6 14.34 1.51 20.78
CA GLU A 6 13.62 0.28 21.11
C GLU A 6 13.77 -0.83 20.04
N PHE A 7 14.35 -0.53 18.88
CA PHE A 7 14.35 -1.46 17.75
C PHE A 7 15.11 -2.75 18.04
N ILE A 8 16.31 -2.66 18.61
CA ILE A 8 17.12 -3.84 18.95
C ILE A 8 16.44 -4.65 20.08
N PRO A 9 16.06 -4.05 21.23
CA PRO A 9 15.38 -4.79 22.30
C PRO A 9 14.07 -5.48 21.84
N ALA A 10 13.25 -4.79 21.04
CA ALA A 10 12.02 -5.38 20.52
C ALA A 10 12.30 -6.54 19.55
N ASN A 11 13.32 -6.41 18.70
CA ASN A 11 13.71 -7.49 17.77
C ASN A 11 14.33 -8.69 18.49
N GLU A 12 15.10 -8.49 19.55
CA GLU A 12 15.62 -9.59 20.39
C GLU A 12 14.45 -10.43 20.93
N THR A 13 13.39 -9.77 21.41
CA THR A 13 12.16 -10.44 21.84
C THR A 13 11.52 -11.22 20.70
N TYR A 14 11.35 -10.59 19.52
CA TYR A 14 10.77 -11.25 18.33
C TYR A 14 11.59 -12.48 17.90
N SER A 15 12.91 -12.33 17.80
CA SER A 15 13.82 -13.36 17.29
C SER A 15 13.98 -14.56 18.23
N SER A 16 13.74 -14.39 19.54
CA SER A 16 13.86 -15.46 20.55
C SER A 16 12.93 -16.66 20.30
N SER A 17 11.83 -16.45 19.56
CA SER A 17 10.84 -17.49 19.22
C SER A 17 10.67 -17.67 17.71
N PHE A 18 11.50 -17.02 16.89
CA PHE A 18 11.38 -17.05 15.44
C PHE A 18 11.79 -18.40 14.87
N ASN A 19 10.88 -19.05 14.13
CA ASN A 19 11.08 -20.38 13.54
C ASN A 19 10.76 -20.43 12.03
N LYS A 20 10.86 -19.28 11.34
CA LYS A 20 10.43 -19.12 9.94
C LYS A 20 11.60 -18.86 8.98
N GLY A 21 12.82 -19.25 9.35
CA GLY A 21 14.04 -18.99 8.58
C GLY A 21 14.08 -19.67 7.21
N ASP A 22 13.38 -20.80 7.06
CA ASP A 22 13.40 -21.62 5.83
C ASP A 22 12.24 -21.30 4.87
N LEU A 23 11.49 -20.21 5.10
CA LEU A 23 10.43 -19.80 4.17
C LEU A 23 11.02 -19.47 2.80
N ALA A 24 10.40 -19.98 1.74
CA ALA A 24 10.82 -19.72 0.38
C ALA A 24 10.60 -18.24 -0.01
N LEU A 25 11.44 -17.76 -0.94
CA LEU A 25 11.33 -16.39 -1.46
C LEU A 25 10.01 -16.14 -2.22
N PRO A 26 9.51 -17.04 -3.10
CA PRO A 26 8.21 -16.84 -3.74
C PRO A 26 7.05 -16.97 -2.73
N PRO A 27 6.07 -16.05 -2.74
CA PRO A 27 4.95 -16.11 -1.80
C PRO A 27 4.09 -17.37 -1.99
N LYS A 28 3.81 -18.08 -0.89
CA LYS A 28 3.08 -19.35 -0.90
C LYS A 28 1.70 -19.25 -1.56
N LYS A 29 0.98 -18.15 -1.33
CA LYS A 29 -0.36 -17.94 -1.90
C LYS A 29 -0.35 -17.25 -3.26
N ARG A 30 0.83 -16.94 -3.81
CA ARG A 30 1.00 -16.23 -5.10
C ARG A 30 0.24 -14.90 -5.13
N LEU A 31 0.12 -14.26 -3.98
CA LEU A 31 -0.70 -13.07 -3.73
C LEU A 31 0.17 -11.84 -3.54
N ILE A 32 -0.28 -10.72 -4.11
CA ILE A 32 0.17 -9.37 -3.80
C ILE A 32 -0.96 -8.65 -3.07
N VAL A 33 -0.66 -8.01 -1.95
CA VAL A 33 -1.54 -7.05 -1.28
C VAL A 33 -0.98 -5.66 -1.49
N VAL A 34 -1.75 -4.76 -2.09
CA VAL A 34 -1.44 -3.34 -2.17
C VAL A 34 -2.32 -2.62 -1.16
N THR A 35 -1.74 -1.90 -0.20
CA THR A 35 -2.49 -1.20 0.84
C THR A 35 -1.82 0.09 1.30
N CYS A 36 -2.51 0.88 2.12
CA CYS A 36 -1.98 2.13 2.65
C CYS A 36 -0.85 1.91 3.67
N MET A 37 0.03 2.90 3.80
CA MET A 37 1.04 3.00 4.86
C MET A 37 0.48 3.32 6.25
N ASP A 38 -0.84 3.45 6.39
CA ASP A 38 -1.51 3.81 7.65
C ASP A 38 -1.05 2.92 8.83
N ALA A 39 -0.64 3.56 9.92
CA ALA A 39 -0.08 2.90 11.09
C ALA A 39 -1.07 2.00 11.84
N ARG A 40 -2.39 2.13 11.56
CA ARG A 40 -3.46 1.31 12.16
C ARG A 40 -3.70 0.01 11.41
N ILE A 41 -3.02 -0.22 10.28
CA ILE A 41 -3.20 -1.41 9.44
C ILE A 41 -2.08 -2.41 9.72
N GLU A 42 -2.47 -3.59 10.20
CA GLU A 42 -1.63 -4.79 10.23
C GLU A 42 -1.93 -5.66 8.98
N PRO A 43 -1.15 -5.55 7.90
CA PRO A 43 -1.58 -6.00 6.57
C PRO A 43 -1.72 -7.51 6.40
N LEU A 44 -1.02 -8.31 7.20
CA LEU A 44 -1.07 -9.77 7.17
C LEU A 44 -2.18 -10.32 8.08
N SER A 45 -2.13 -9.95 9.37
CA SER A 45 -3.03 -10.47 10.41
C SER A 45 -4.49 -10.11 10.17
N GLN A 46 -4.78 -8.90 9.66
CA GLN A 46 -6.16 -8.45 9.41
C GLN A 46 -6.94 -9.33 8.42
N ILE A 47 -6.24 -10.09 7.58
CA ILE A 47 -6.80 -10.98 6.55
C ILE A 47 -6.35 -12.43 6.71
N GLY A 48 -5.82 -12.80 7.88
CA GLY A 48 -5.44 -14.18 8.20
C GLY A 48 -4.30 -14.71 7.34
N LEU A 49 -3.32 -13.86 7.00
CA LEU A 49 -2.09 -14.26 6.31
C LEU A 49 -0.94 -14.39 7.31
N ASP A 50 -0.05 -15.34 7.03
CA ASP A 50 1.19 -15.57 7.77
C ASP A 50 2.42 -15.04 7.02
N LEU A 51 3.58 -15.03 7.70
CA LEU A 51 4.88 -14.78 7.05
C LEU A 51 5.09 -15.74 5.87
N GLY A 52 5.50 -15.17 4.73
CA GLY A 52 5.74 -15.91 3.47
C GLY A 52 4.49 -16.15 2.61
N ASP A 53 3.29 -15.76 3.04
CA ASP A 53 2.07 -16.03 2.27
C ASP A 53 1.90 -15.09 1.06
N ALA A 54 2.21 -13.82 1.21
CA ALA A 54 1.95 -12.78 0.21
C ALA A 54 3.05 -11.70 0.21
N HIS A 55 3.23 -11.04 -0.94
CA HIS A 55 3.95 -9.77 -0.96
C HIS A 55 3.04 -8.64 -0.50
N ILE A 56 3.56 -7.77 0.37
CA ILE A 56 2.84 -6.61 0.89
C ILE A 56 3.51 -5.35 0.36
N ILE A 57 2.79 -4.59 -0.48
CA ILE A 57 3.24 -3.31 -1.01
C ILE A 57 2.44 -2.21 -0.29
N ARG A 58 3.14 -1.28 0.35
CA ARG A 58 2.54 -0.17 1.09
C ARG A 58 3.04 1.17 0.59
N ASN A 59 2.12 2.11 0.37
CA ASN A 59 2.42 3.50 0.06
C ASN A 59 1.30 4.43 0.55
N ALA A 60 1.44 5.74 0.33
CA ALA A 60 0.43 6.71 0.71
C ALA A 60 -0.90 6.40 0.00
N GLY A 61 -1.91 6.07 0.80
CA GLY A 61 -3.23 5.68 0.32
C GLY A 61 -3.36 4.25 -0.17
N GLY A 62 -2.30 3.53 -0.57
CA GLY A 62 -2.43 2.23 -1.22
C GLY A 62 -2.65 2.31 -2.73
N SER A 63 -1.98 3.25 -3.39
CA SER A 63 -2.03 3.50 -4.83
C SER A 63 -1.47 2.34 -5.66
N ALA A 64 -2.29 1.79 -6.55
CA ALA A 64 -1.85 0.77 -7.49
C ALA A 64 -0.89 1.32 -8.55
N ARG A 65 -1.03 2.61 -8.90
CA ARG A 65 -0.15 3.29 -9.86
C ARG A 65 1.29 3.30 -9.39
N GLU A 66 1.51 3.68 -8.14
CA GLU A 66 2.85 3.70 -7.55
C GLU A 66 3.37 2.28 -7.23
N ALA A 67 2.46 1.35 -6.92
CA ALA A 67 2.81 -0.05 -6.68
C ALA A 67 3.23 -0.82 -7.95
N LEU A 68 2.96 -0.31 -9.15
CA LEU A 68 3.11 -1.04 -10.42
C LEU A 68 4.49 -1.66 -10.60
N ARG A 69 5.57 -0.91 -10.33
CA ARG A 69 6.95 -1.42 -10.45
C ARG A 69 7.14 -2.69 -9.59
N SER A 70 6.66 -2.67 -8.36
CA SER A 70 6.77 -3.80 -7.42
C SER A 70 5.86 -4.97 -7.83
N ILE A 71 4.66 -4.68 -8.36
CA ILE A 71 3.76 -5.69 -8.92
C ILE A 71 4.44 -6.45 -10.06
N VAL A 72 5.05 -5.74 -11.00
CA VAL A 72 5.75 -6.34 -12.14
C VAL A 72 6.89 -7.26 -11.67
N VAL A 73 7.73 -6.80 -10.74
CA VAL A 73 8.79 -7.63 -10.15
C VAL A 73 8.21 -8.90 -9.51
N SER A 74 7.18 -8.76 -8.70
CA SER A 74 6.52 -9.86 -8.01
C SER A 74 5.94 -10.90 -8.98
N GLN A 75 5.27 -10.44 -10.04
CA GLN A 75 4.68 -11.34 -11.04
C GLN A 75 5.74 -12.05 -11.87
N ARG A 76 6.73 -11.30 -12.38
CA ARG A 76 7.71 -11.81 -13.36
C ARG A 76 8.78 -12.68 -12.71
N LEU A 77 9.21 -12.34 -11.49
CA LEU A 77 10.33 -13.02 -10.84
C LEU A 77 9.88 -13.98 -9.73
N LEU A 78 8.71 -13.75 -9.12
CA LEU A 78 8.27 -14.44 -7.90
C LEU A 78 6.90 -15.10 -8.06
N ALA A 79 6.44 -15.25 -9.31
CA ALA A 79 5.31 -16.07 -9.75
C ALA A 79 3.93 -15.71 -9.13
N THR A 80 3.75 -14.52 -8.57
CA THR A 80 2.44 -14.09 -8.09
C THR A 80 1.45 -13.89 -9.24
N ASN A 81 0.19 -14.26 -9.06
CA ASN A 81 -0.88 -14.16 -10.07
C ASN A 81 -2.20 -13.65 -9.49
N GLN A 82 -2.20 -13.16 -8.25
CA GLN A 82 -3.37 -12.57 -7.59
C GLN A 82 -2.97 -11.22 -7.00
N ILE A 83 -3.83 -10.21 -7.11
CA ILE A 83 -3.63 -8.89 -6.51
C ILE A 83 -4.91 -8.48 -5.77
N ALA A 84 -4.74 -8.11 -4.51
CA ALA A 84 -5.79 -7.50 -3.70
C ALA A 84 -5.40 -6.05 -3.37
N VAL A 85 -6.19 -5.11 -3.85
CA VAL A 85 -6.03 -3.67 -3.56
C VAL A 85 -6.92 -3.32 -2.38
N PHE A 86 -6.32 -2.81 -1.31
CA PHE A 86 -6.99 -2.33 -0.11
C PHE A 86 -6.83 -0.82 -0.01
N ARG A 87 -7.97 -0.14 0.17
CA ARG A 87 -8.01 1.22 0.73
C ARG A 87 -8.66 1.14 2.11
N HIS A 88 -8.70 2.25 2.85
CA HIS A 88 -9.30 2.25 4.19
C HIS A 88 -10.08 3.53 4.49
N THR A 89 -11.01 3.43 5.45
CA THR A 89 -11.73 4.58 6.02
C THR A 89 -10.77 5.51 6.76
N ASP A 90 -11.12 6.80 6.85
CA ASP A 90 -10.32 7.82 7.56
C ASP A 90 -8.85 7.88 7.07
N CYS A 91 -8.66 7.77 5.76
CA CYS A 91 -7.36 7.89 5.12
C CYS A 91 -6.96 9.37 4.97
N GLY A 92 -5.73 9.72 5.33
CA GLY A 92 -5.22 11.09 5.14
C GLY A 92 -5.23 11.54 3.67
N MET A 93 -5.18 10.62 2.72
CA MET A 93 -5.26 10.96 1.28
C MET A 93 -6.66 11.45 0.84
N LEU A 94 -7.68 11.37 1.70
CA LEU A 94 -9.01 11.95 1.48
C LEU A 94 -9.07 13.43 1.88
N THR A 95 -8.09 13.94 2.63
CA THR A 95 -8.22 15.22 3.34
C THR A 95 -7.56 16.40 2.64
N PHE A 96 -7.04 16.21 1.43
CA PHE A 96 -6.34 17.26 0.70
C PHE A 96 -6.41 17.07 -0.83
N THR A 97 -6.12 18.15 -1.56
CA THR A 97 -5.78 18.11 -3.00
C THR A 97 -4.30 18.39 -3.22
N ASN A 98 -3.79 18.03 -4.40
CA ASN A 98 -2.40 18.30 -4.78
C ASN A 98 -2.03 19.77 -4.59
N GLU A 99 -2.93 20.68 -4.98
CA GLU A 99 -2.74 22.13 -4.87
C GLU A 99 -2.59 22.56 -3.42
N GLN A 100 -3.49 22.09 -2.54
CA GLN A 100 -3.45 22.42 -1.11
C GLN A 100 -2.14 21.97 -0.45
N LEU A 101 -1.68 20.75 -0.75
CA LEU A 101 -0.43 20.24 -0.17
C LEU A 101 0.79 20.98 -0.73
N ARG A 102 0.82 21.27 -2.04
CA ARG A 102 1.90 22.06 -2.65
C ARG A 102 1.99 23.46 -2.03
N GLU A 103 0.87 24.15 -1.90
CA GLU A 103 0.80 25.47 -1.26
C GLU A 103 1.30 25.42 0.19
N GLN A 104 0.87 24.42 0.96
CA GLN A 104 1.31 24.23 2.34
C GLN A 104 2.83 24.03 2.45
N VAL A 105 3.40 23.19 1.58
CA VAL A 105 4.85 22.92 1.56
C VAL A 105 5.65 24.17 1.17
N ILE A 106 5.19 24.91 0.16
CA ILE A 106 5.84 26.15 -0.29
C ILE A 106 5.77 27.22 0.80
N ALA A 107 4.60 27.39 1.44
CA ALA A 107 4.41 28.36 2.52
C ALA A 107 5.29 28.07 3.74
N ALA A 108 5.58 26.78 4.02
CA ALA A 108 6.48 26.38 5.09
C ALA A 108 7.97 26.65 4.79
N SER A 109 8.33 27.01 3.55
CA SER A 109 9.70 27.27 3.11
C SER A 109 9.78 28.51 2.20
N PRO A 110 9.42 29.69 2.70
CA PRO A 110 9.27 30.89 1.88
C PRO A 110 10.61 31.29 1.23
N GLY A 111 10.57 31.58 -0.08
CA GLY A 111 11.73 32.00 -0.86
C GLY A 111 12.63 30.85 -1.36
N ASN A 112 12.33 29.59 -1.01
CA ASN A 112 13.11 28.45 -1.49
C ASN A 112 12.56 27.90 -2.83
N ALA A 113 13.13 28.38 -3.94
CA ALA A 113 12.72 27.97 -5.28
C ALA A 113 12.89 26.46 -5.55
N ALA A 114 13.92 25.83 -4.97
CA ALA A 114 14.17 24.40 -5.16
C ALA A 114 13.06 23.53 -4.53
N ILE A 115 12.55 23.94 -3.36
CA ILE A 115 11.41 23.24 -2.72
C ILE A 115 10.14 23.40 -3.56
N ALA A 116 9.88 24.62 -4.05
CA ALA A 116 8.71 24.88 -4.89
C ALA A 116 8.75 24.07 -6.19
N GLU A 117 9.89 24.00 -6.86
CA GLU A 117 10.07 23.18 -8.07
C GLU A 117 9.86 21.69 -7.76
N ALA A 118 10.51 21.17 -6.71
CA ALA A 118 10.42 19.78 -6.33
C ALA A 118 8.99 19.34 -5.98
N VAL A 119 8.25 20.13 -5.18
CA VAL A 119 6.89 19.75 -4.77
C VAL A 119 5.88 19.85 -5.92
N ASN A 120 6.08 20.79 -6.85
CA ASN A 120 5.21 20.94 -8.01
C ASN A 120 5.38 19.80 -9.03
N ALA A 121 6.53 19.12 -9.03
CA ALA A 121 6.78 17.96 -9.88
C ALA A 121 6.12 16.66 -9.37
N ILE A 122 5.59 16.65 -8.14
CA ILE A 122 5.00 15.46 -7.52
C ILE A 122 3.48 15.48 -7.72
N ASP A 123 2.93 14.37 -8.21
CA ASP A 123 1.52 14.02 -8.05
C ASP A 123 1.37 13.17 -6.79
N PHE A 124 0.70 13.69 -5.77
CA PHE A 124 0.51 13.00 -4.50
C PHE A 124 -0.62 11.98 -4.54
N LEU A 125 -1.37 11.87 -5.65
CA LEU A 125 -2.41 10.86 -5.85
C LEU A 125 -3.50 10.89 -4.75
N PRO A 126 -4.13 12.07 -4.47
CA PRO A 126 -5.22 12.15 -3.50
C PRO A 126 -6.41 11.27 -3.91
N ILE A 127 -7.22 10.90 -2.93
CA ILE A 127 -8.32 9.95 -3.06
C ILE A 127 -9.62 10.72 -2.76
N PRO A 128 -10.20 11.45 -3.72
CA PRO A 128 -11.42 12.25 -3.45
C PRO A 128 -12.62 11.37 -3.07
N SER A 129 -12.64 10.10 -3.48
CA SER A 129 -13.71 9.17 -3.15
C SER A 129 -13.15 7.77 -2.91
N LEU A 130 -13.30 7.27 -1.68
CA LEU A 130 -12.72 6.00 -1.26
C LEU A 130 -13.13 4.84 -2.18
N GLU A 131 -14.43 4.73 -2.46
CA GLU A 131 -14.95 3.66 -3.30
C GLU A 131 -14.50 3.80 -4.75
N GLU A 132 -14.61 4.99 -5.34
CA GLU A 132 -14.25 5.22 -6.74
C GLU A 132 -12.76 5.01 -6.98
N ASN A 133 -11.90 5.36 -6.02
CA ASN A 133 -10.47 5.14 -6.12
C ASN A 133 -10.10 3.66 -6.03
N VAL A 134 -10.76 2.85 -5.19
CA VAL A 134 -10.59 1.38 -5.23
C VAL A 134 -10.93 0.85 -6.63
N LYS A 135 -12.05 1.33 -7.20
CA LYS A 135 -12.48 0.94 -8.54
C LYS A 135 -11.45 1.33 -9.60
N ALA A 136 -10.96 2.56 -9.53
CA ALA A 136 -9.97 3.10 -10.46
C ALA A 136 -8.63 2.36 -10.41
N ASP A 137 -8.17 1.95 -9.21
CA ASP A 137 -6.94 1.15 -9.08
C ASP A 137 -7.07 -0.24 -9.69
N VAL A 138 -8.19 -0.93 -9.40
CA VAL A 138 -8.44 -2.26 -9.96
C VAL A 138 -8.54 -2.18 -11.48
N GLN A 139 -9.26 -1.18 -12.00
CA GLN A 139 -9.36 -0.96 -13.44
C GLN A 139 -8.01 -0.64 -14.07
N PHE A 140 -7.22 0.24 -13.44
CA PHE A 140 -5.86 0.57 -13.87
C PHE A 140 -5.00 -0.69 -14.00
N LEU A 141 -5.01 -1.58 -13.01
CA LEU A 141 -4.24 -2.83 -13.07
C LEU A 141 -4.78 -3.78 -14.14
N LYS A 142 -6.10 -3.85 -14.33
CA LYS A 142 -6.74 -4.70 -15.33
C LYS A 142 -6.39 -4.29 -16.75
N GLU A 143 -6.30 -2.99 -17.01
CA GLU A 143 -5.98 -2.43 -18.33
C GLU A 143 -4.46 -2.33 -18.58
N ASN A 144 -3.63 -2.51 -17.56
CA ASN A 144 -2.19 -2.33 -17.68
C ASN A 144 -1.51 -3.53 -18.35
N PRO A 145 -0.85 -3.37 -19.50
CA PRO A 145 -0.24 -4.49 -20.24
C PRO A 145 0.95 -5.14 -19.51
N LEU A 146 1.47 -4.53 -18.45
CA LEU A 146 2.54 -5.10 -17.65
C LEU A 146 2.03 -6.12 -16.61
N VAL A 147 0.73 -6.08 -16.28
CA VAL A 147 0.08 -7.05 -15.40
C VAL A 147 -0.39 -8.24 -16.25
N PHE A 148 -0.20 -9.48 -15.77
CA PHE A 148 -0.66 -10.64 -16.53
C PHE A 148 -2.18 -10.63 -16.72
N GLU A 149 -2.65 -10.90 -17.94
CA GLU A 149 -4.08 -10.90 -18.28
C GLU A 149 -4.92 -11.86 -17.39
N ALA A 150 -4.35 -13.03 -17.05
CA ALA A 150 -5.00 -14.01 -16.19
C ALA A 150 -4.92 -13.70 -14.68
N THR A 151 -4.48 -12.49 -14.29
CA THR A 151 -4.35 -12.10 -12.87
C THR A 151 -5.73 -11.96 -12.23
N THR A 152 -5.95 -12.62 -11.10
CA THR A 152 -7.13 -12.37 -10.27
C THR A 152 -6.97 -11.03 -9.55
N LEU A 153 -7.84 -10.06 -9.85
CA LEU A 153 -7.83 -8.72 -9.25
C LEU A 153 -9.04 -8.53 -8.34
N THR A 154 -8.82 -8.02 -7.12
CA THR A 154 -9.89 -7.72 -6.15
C THR A 154 -9.66 -6.38 -5.47
N GLY A 155 -10.75 -5.69 -5.12
CA GLY A 155 -10.73 -4.39 -4.42
C GLY A 155 -11.48 -4.47 -3.08
N TRP A 156 -10.92 -3.85 -2.05
CA TRP A 156 -11.38 -3.97 -0.67
C TRP A 156 -11.29 -2.64 0.08
N ILE A 157 -12.19 -2.46 1.03
CA ILE A 157 -12.15 -1.34 1.99
C ILE A 157 -11.98 -1.92 3.39
N TYR A 158 -10.94 -1.50 4.08
CA TYR A 158 -10.71 -1.75 5.50
C TYR A 158 -11.30 -0.62 6.34
N ASP A 159 -12.11 -0.96 7.32
CA ASP A 159 -12.63 0.01 8.28
C ASP A 159 -11.71 0.11 9.50
N VAL A 160 -10.99 1.22 9.65
CA VAL A 160 -10.02 1.43 10.74
C VAL A 160 -10.68 1.51 12.12
N HIS A 161 -11.99 1.73 12.21
CA HIS A 161 -12.69 1.80 13.49
C HIS A 161 -13.17 0.43 13.98
N THR A 162 -13.48 -0.49 13.05
CA THR A 162 -14.07 -1.79 13.39
C THR A 162 -13.15 -2.98 13.09
N GLY A 163 -12.06 -2.75 12.35
CA GLY A 163 -11.17 -3.81 11.87
C GLY A 163 -11.78 -4.68 10.77
N LYS A 164 -12.98 -4.36 10.28
CA LYS A 164 -13.68 -5.16 9.27
C LYS A 164 -13.16 -4.85 7.88
N VAL A 165 -13.12 -5.88 7.05
CA VAL A 165 -12.89 -5.75 5.60
C VAL A 165 -14.23 -5.94 4.89
N CYS A 166 -14.65 -4.92 4.16
CA CYS A 166 -15.82 -4.98 3.30
C CYS A 166 -15.37 -5.16 1.85
N LYS A 167 -15.93 -6.17 1.18
CA LYS A 167 -15.74 -6.35 -0.27
C LYS A 167 -16.47 -5.24 -0.99
N ASN A 168 -15.76 -4.43 -1.77
CA ASN A 168 -16.45 -3.67 -2.80
C ASN A 168 -16.60 -4.59 -4.01
N VAL A 169 -17.81 -5.16 -4.14
CA VAL A 169 -18.10 -6.25 -5.06
C VAL A 169 -18.18 -5.70 -6.48
N PHE A 170 -17.11 -5.89 -7.25
CA PHE A 170 -17.29 -6.12 -8.68
C PHE A 170 -17.76 -7.57 -8.85
N ARG A 171 -19.04 -7.72 -9.18
CA ARG A 171 -19.53 -8.83 -10.00
C ARG A 171 -19.45 -8.38 -11.45
#